data_AF-A0A9W8IE42-F1
#
_entry.id   AF-A0A9W8IE42-F1
#
_cell.length_a   1.000
_cell.length_b   1.000
_cell.length_c   1.000
_cell.angle_alpha   90.00
_cell.angle_beta   90.00
_cell.angle_gamma   90.00
#
_symmetry.space_group_name_H-M   'P 1'
#
loop_
_entity.id
_entity.type
_entity.pdbx_description
1 polymer ?
#
loop_
_entity_poly.entity_id
_entity_poly.type
_entity_poly.pdbx_seq_one_letter_code
_entity_poly.pdbx_strand_id
1 'polypeptide(L)'
;MIETRIDRGLKDTNQLYIPEQATSFDHIQSKYSQIVDIGQVFDIIATHDSKVLQNEASLPLRRLQVALITNSFAEYLQDFADNLQAEDITDDKEELLQFVVHAALYMRRLGFTLPNDAVDTVLNTYSILLAQNHGDLVSIYVSHMPVDKQTEAYAQFLYKLDDSRAVRMQLLDQAKRHGLDTAAISKRATELGLANYTDGEMDTDSKRFILAEPAEPITESELEKVRAIEWVTSSPQLYEYALVEICKLARQFLLCGRTNAATQLFNSLPSDFVQQEWINKAQDVASCGVANGEISGQLRQRSAESAQMQQIDNKQVSYFQEYIHMLSLCDAFAYYATWAETLCKRPANAQSQRTRLQMQWLEWKEAITQATDHAVKMFQDRLLDIDWLSMQSLFISQDEDQASSDQRVIELERLRDLYIPEAVFRLHSILFDTRDALPKNLKRSLDLAQLVANDSLRIYRQLARATPEHPSGRLASFMRLMRRSAYEILRVQQESQADKPPVLADTVTLTSGIA
;
A
#
# COMPACT_ATOMS: atom_id res chain seq x y z
N MET A 1 26.62 58.60 20.84
CA MET A 1 25.42 58.16 21.60
C MET A 1 25.75 57.88 23.06
N ILE A 2 26.64 56.93 23.38
CA ILE A 2 26.98 56.58 24.78
C ILE A 2 27.54 57.78 25.55
N GLU A 3 28.54 58.48 25.01
CA GLU A 3 29.11 59.68 25.63
C GLU A 3 28.04 60.74 25.88
N THR A 4 27.18 61.01 24.90
CA THR A 4 26.08 61.97 25.01
C THR A 4 25.04 61.58 26.08
N ARG A 5 24.81 60.27 26.27
CA ARG A 5 23.91 59.72 27.30
C ARG A 5 24.54 59.81 28.69
N ILE A 6 25.84 59.56 28.79
CA ILE A 6 26.64 59.70 30.01
C ILE A 6 26.69 61.18 30.42
N ASP A 7 26.99 62.09 29.50
CA ASP A 7 27.01 63.53 29.76
C ASP A 7 25.67 64.06 30.22
N ARG A 8 24.56 63.56 29.64
CA ARG A 8 23.20 63.91 30.08
C ARG A 8 22.90 63.35 31.47
N GLY A 9 23.22 62.08 31.71
CA GLY A 9 23.04 61.46 33.04
C GLY A 9 23.88 62.11 34.13
N LEU A 10 25.11 62.54 33.82
CA LEU A 10 26.00 63.28 34.72
C LEU A 10 25.46 64.69 35.02
N LYS A 11 24.86 65.36 34.02
CA LYS A 11 24.16 66.64 34.22
C LYS A 11 22.90 66.49 35.08
N ASP A 12 22.13 65.42 34.89
CA ASP A 12 20.88 65.18 35.62
C ASP A 12 21.10 64.72 37.08
N THR A 13 22.23 64.05 37.37
CA THR A 13 22.58 63.58 38.74
C THR A 13 23.29 64.62 39.61
N ASN A 14 23.66 65.76 39.03
CA ASN A 14 23.98 67.02 39.70
C ASN A 14 24.87 66.95 40.96
N GLN A 15 26.03 66.28 40.90
CA GLN A 15 27.18 66.60 41.77
C GLN A 15 28.50 66.46 40.99
N LEU A 16 29.14 67.61 40.72
CA LEU A 16 30.52 67.78 40.21
C LEU A 16 30.81 67.50 38.71
N TYR A 17 29.99 68.00 37.78
CA TYR A 17 30.49 68.31 36.43
C TYR A 17 30.13 69.75 36.04
N ILE A 18 31.10 70.65 36.14
CA ILE A 18 31.05 71.98 35.53
C ILE A 18 31.73 71.82 34.18
N PRO A 19 31.03 71.95 33.03
CA PRO A 19 31.72 71.94 31.75
C PRO A 19 32.67 73.14 31.72
N GLU A 20 33.97 72.90 31.55
CA GLU A 20 34.91 73.97 31.23
C GLU A 20 34.38 74.71 30.00
N GLN A 21 34.37 76.04 30.08
CA GLN A 21 33.87 76.94 29.03
C GLN A 21 34.36 76.49 27.66
N ALA A 22 33.40 76.08 26.81
CA ALA A 22 33.44 76.01 25.34
C ALA A 22 34.85 76.14 24.72
N THR A 23 35.72 75.15 24.94
CA THR A 23 36.89 74.99 24.09
C THR A 23 36.39 74.29 22.83
N SER A 24 36.56 74.94 21.67
CA SER A 24 36.55 74.52 20.24
C SER A 24 35.99 73.16 19.76
N PHE A 25 35.78 72.15 20.60
CA PHE A 25 35.22 70.83 20.32
C PHE A 25 33.69 70.80 20.25
N ASP A 26 32.97 71.76 20.84
CA ASP A 26 31.49 71.84 20.73
C ASP A 26 31.03 72.05 19.26
N HIS A 27 31.89 72.61 18.41
CA HIS A 27 31.63 72.74 16.97
C HIS A 27 31.72 71.41 16.20
N ILE A 28 32.31 70.35 16.77
CA ILE A 28 32.36 69.03 16.12
C ILE A 28 31.09 68.24 16.44
N GLN A 29 30.55 68.35 17.65
CA GLN A 29 29.28 67.70 18.02
C GLN A 29 28.06 68.31 17.29
N SER A 30 28.12 69.57 16.86
CA SER A 30 27.00 70.22 16.13
C SER A 30 26.86 69.77 14.67
N LYS A 31 27.81 68.99 14.13
CA LYS A 31 27.81 68.56 12.71
C LYS A 31 27.10 67.21 12.50
N TYR A 32 26.84 66.48 13.57
CA TYR A 32 26.19 65.18 13.55
C TYR A 32 24.81 65.30 14.21
N SER A 33 23.78 64.78 13.55
CA SER A 33 22.42 64.73 14.08
C SER A 33 22.40 64.04 15.44
N GLN A 34 21.64 64.58 16.40
CA GLN A 34 21.48 63.95 17.70
C GLN A 34 20.79 62.58 17.53
N ILE A 35 21.57 61.51 17.68
CA ILE A 35 21.07 60.14 17.67
C ILE A 35 20.33 59.90 18.99
N VAL A 36 19.02 59.70 18.91
CA VAL A 36 18.15 59.49 20.07
C VAL A 36 18.00 58.00 20.39
N ASP A 37 17.99 57.16 19.35
CA ASP A 37 17.78 55.72 19.44
C ASP A 37 18.80 54.94 18.62
N ILE A 38 19.10 53.71 19.05
CA ILE A 38 20.05 52.83 18.36
C ILE A 38 19.54 52.38 16.99
N GLY A 39 18.22 52.30 16.77
CA GLY A 39 17.64 52.02 15.45
C GLY A 39 18.05 53.04 14.39
N GLN A 40 18.05 54.33 14.75
CA GLN A 40 18.47 55.42 13.86
C GLN A 40 19.93 55.27 13.41
N VAL A 41 20.80 54.67 14.24
CA VAL A 41 22.18 54.41 13.86
C VAL A 41 22.24 53.39 12.73
N PHE A 42 21.46 52.32 12.83
CA PHE A 42 21.42 51.27 11.82
C PHE A 42 20.77 51.74 10.52
N ASP A 43 19.73 52.57 10.60
CA ASP A 43 19.12 53.19 9.41
C ASP A 43 20.14 54.07 8.67
N ILE A 44 20.89 54.91 9.40
CA ILE A 44 21.94 55.76 8.82
C ILE A 44 23.03 54.93 8.16
N ILE A 45 23.44 53.81 8.78
CA ILE A 45 24.44 52.89 8.20
C ILE A 45 23.90 52.24 6.92
N ALA A 46 22.63 51.81 6.92
CA ALA A 46 21.99 51.19 5.77
C ALA A 46 21.78 52.16 4.60
N THR A 47 21.55 53.44 4.88
CA THR A 47 21.36 54.49 3.86
C THR A 47 22.63 55.27 3.52
N HIS A 48 23.79 54.90 4.07
CA HIS A 48 25.03 55.65 3.89
C HIS A 48 25.51 55.59 2.43
N ASP A 49 26.06 56.69 1.89
CA ASP A 49 26.60 56.77 0.52
C ASP A 49 27.68 55.72 0.14
N SER A 50 28.28 55.04 1.12
CA SER A 50 29.32 54.03 0.86
C SER A 50 28.69 52.68 0.50
N LYS A 51 28.92 52.23 -0.75
CA LYS A 51 28.47 50.91 -1.22
C LYS A 51 29.01 49.75 -0.37
N VAL A 52 30.19 49.89 0.23
CA VAL A 52 30.77 48.85 1.10
C VAL A 52 29.94 48.71 2.38
N LEU A 53 29.54 49.84 2.98
CA LEU A 53 28.71 49.84 4.19
C LEU A 53 27.29 49.35 3.89
N GLN A 54 26.71 49.75 2.76
CA GLN A 54 25.41 49.25 2.33
C GLN A 54 25.43 47.73 2.13
N ASN A 55 26.44 47.22 1.43
CA ASN A 55 26.59 45.78 1.19
C ASN A 55 26.78 45.01 2.50
N GLU A 56 27.63 45.50 3.40
CA GLU A 56 27.83 44.88 4.71
C GLU A 56 26.56 44.94 5.57
N ALA A 57 25.83 46.06 5.58
CA ALA A 57 24.58 46.20 6.31
C ALA A 57 23.48 45.27 5.77
N SER A 58 23.52 44.97 4.46
CA SER A 58 22.57 44.07 3.80
C SER A 58 22.81 42.58 4.10
N LEU A 59 23.96 42.21 4.70
CA LEU A 59 24.28 40.82 5.01
C LEU A 59 23.22 40.20 5.95
N PRO A 60 22.72 38.97 5.66
CA PRO A 60 21.58 38.40 6.37
C PRO A 60 21.77 38.29 7.89
N LEU A 61 22.93 37.81 8.35
CA LEU A 61 23.25 37.72 9.78
C LEU A 61 23.34 39.09 10.46
N ARG A 62 23.79 40.13 9.75
CA ARG A 62 23.85 41.50 10.29
C ARG A 62 22.46 42.10 10.40
N ARG A 63 21.58 41.87 9.41
CA ARG A 63 20.16 42.26 9.50
C ARG A 63 19.47 41.60 10.69
N LEU A 64 19.75 40.32 10.95
CA LEU A 64 19.25 39.61 12.12
C LEU A 64 19.79 40.21 13.42
N GLN A 65 21.08 40.54 13.50
CA GLN A 65 21.67 41.20 14.67
C GLN A 65 21.00 42.55 14.96
N VAL A 66 20.76 43.36 13.92
CA VAL A 66 20.02 44.62 14.06
C VAL A 66 18.64 44.36 14.64
N ALA A 67 17.88 43.42 14.07
CA ALA A 67 16.54 43.08 14.54
C ALA A 67 16.49 42.61 16.01
N LEU A 68 17.51 41.89 16.47
CA LEU A 68 17.65 41.49 17.87
C LEU A 68 17.96 42.70 18.78
N ILE A 69 18.84 43.61 18.35
CA ILE A 69 19.23 44.80 19.13
C ILE A 69 18.08 45.81 19.23
N THR A 70 17.29 45.96 18.16
CA THR A 70 16.15 46.89 18.09
C THR A 70 14.83 46.28 18.58
N ASN A 71 14.84 45.02 19.07
CA ASN A 71 13.64 44.29 19.51
C ASN A 71 12.56 44.18 18.42
N SER A 72 12.95 44.14 17.14
CA SER A 72 12.08 43.97 15.96
C SER A 72 12.20 42.57 15.34
N PHE A 73 12.61 41.57 16.13
CA PHE A 73 12.78 40.19 15.66
C PHE A 73 11.48 39.59 15.09
N ALA A 74 10.31 39.94 15.62
CA ALA A 74 9.02 39.46 15.11
C ALA A 74 8.77 39.93 13.66
N GLU A 75 9.10 41.19 13.34
CA GLU A 75 8.97 41.75 12.00
C GLU A 75 9.98 41.10 11.05
N TYR A 76 11.24 40.97 11.49
CA TYR A 76 12.26 40.26 10.73
C TYR A 76 11.85 38.81 10.42
N LEU A 77 11.26 38.10 11.39
CA LEU A 77 10.83 36.72 11.22
C LEU A 77 9.71 36.60 10.19
N GLN A 78 8.76 37.54 10.18
CA GLN A 78 7.69 37.60 9.17
C GLN A 78 8.28 37.84 7.78
N ASP A 79 9.13 38.87 7.63
CA ASP A 79 9.79 39.17 6.36
C ASP A 79 10.65 38.00 5.88
N PHE A 80 11.33 37.31 6.81
CA PHE A 80 12.16 36.15 6.49
C PHE A 80 11.31 34.98 6.00
N ALA A 81 10.18 34.70 6.66
CA ALA A 81 9.23 33.65 6.27
C ALA A 81 8.58 33.92 4.91
N ASP A 82 8.19 35.17 4.64
CA ASP A 82 7.53 35.56 3.38
C ASP A 82 8.48 35.44 2.17
N ASN A 83 9.78 35.65 2.39
CA ASN A 83 10.82 35.51 1.36
C ASN A 83 11.40 34.09 1.27
N LEU A 84 10.87 33.14 2.04
CA LEU A 84 11.42 31.80 2.15
C LEU A 84 10.85 30.89 1.06
N GLN A 85 11.65 30.65 0.02
CA GLN A 85 11.33 29.65 -1.00
C GLN A 85 12.19 28.40 -0.80
N ALA A 86 11.55 27.25 -0.65
CA ALA A 86 12.22 25.98 -0.33
C ALA A 86 13.21 25.51 -1.43
N GLU A 87 13.01 25.93 -2.68
CA GLU A 87 13.84 25.54 -3.82
C GLU A 87 15.13 26.38 -3.98
N ASP A 88 15.25 27.50 -3.26
CA ASP A 88 16.32 28.51 -3.42
C ASP A 88 17.28 28.61 -2.22
N ILE A 89 17.35 27.56 -1.40
CA ILE A 89 18.14 27.53 -0.16
C ILE A 89 19.57 27.07 -0.47
N THR A 90 20.50 28.02 -0.47
CA THR A 90 21.96 27.78 -0.52
C THR A 90 22.49 27.39 0.87
N ASP A 91 23.68 26.78 0.96
CA ASP A 91 24.33 26.41 2.24
C ASP A 91 24.33 27.56 3.27
N ASP A 92 24.70 28.77 2.86
CA ASP A 92 24.70 29.97 3.73
C ASP A 92 23.30 30.32 4.29
N LYS A 93 22.23 30.01 3.54
CA LYS A 93 20.85 30.21 3.97
C LYS A 93 20.37 29.09 4.88
N GLU A 94 20.92 27.88 4.79
CA GLU A 94 20.62 26.78 5.70
C GLU A 94 21.11 27.10 7.12
N GLU A 95 22.35 27.58 7.26
CA GLU A 95 22.89 28.00 8.57
C GLU A 95 22.06 29.14 9.19
N LEU A 96 21.66 30.11 8.37
CA LEU A 96 20.80 31.20 8.81
C LEU A 96 19.41 30.70 9.22
N LEU A 97 18.79 29.83 8.43
CA LEU A 97 17.49 29.23 8.73
C LEU A 97 17.55 28.43 10.03
N GLN A 98 18.59 27.61 10.20
CA GLN A 98 18.85 26.89 11.44
C GLN A 98 18.88 27.88 12.61
N PHE A 99 19.67 28.95 12.52
CA PHE A 99 19.74 29.95 13.58
C PHE A 99 18.37 30.58 13.87
N VAL A 100 17.62 30.99 12.83
CA VAL A 100 16.31 31.63 12.97
C VAL A 100 15.30 30.71 13.66
N VAL A 101 15.26 29.42 13.30
CA VAL A 101 14.42 28.41 13.96
C VAL A 101 14.74 28.32 15.45
N HIS A 102 16.02 28.15 15.78
CA HIS A 102 16.45 28.00 17.18
C HIS A 102 16.17 29.26 18.00
N ALA A 103 16.41 30.44 17.41
CA ALA A 103 16.10 31.73 18.02
C ALA A 103 14.59 31.88 18.27
N ALA A 104 13.75 31.53 17.29
CA ALA A 104 12.30 31.59 17.43
C ALA A 104 11.78 30.65 18.54
N LEU A 105 12.25 29.40 18.57
CA LEU A 105 11.89 28.44 19.61
C LEU A 105 12.36 28.90 21.01
N TYR A 106 13.58 29.44 21.10
CA TYR A 106 14.12 29.96 22.35
C TYR A 106 13.35 31.19 22.85
N MET A 107 13.03 32.13 21.97
CA MET A 107 12.23 33.32 22.31
C MET A 107 10.81 32.95 22.74
N ARG A 108 10.16 31.99 22.07
CA ARG A 108 8.84 31.49 22.48
C ARG A 108 8.91 30.87 23.89
N ARG A 109 9.99 30.13 24.21
CA ARG A 109 10.22 29.59 25.55
C ARG A 109 10.43 30.66 26.62
N LEU A 110 11.02 31.81 26.26
CA LEU A 110 11.18 32.97 27.15
C LEU A 110 9.87 33.78 27.33
N GLY A 111 8.82 33.47 26.58
CA GLY A 111 7.51 34.13 26.68
C GLY A 111 7.31 35.29 25.69
N PHE A 112 8.18 35.45 24.68
CA PHE A 112 7.95 36.43 23.62
C PHE A 112 6.81 35.99 22.69
N THR A 113 5.97 36.94 22.29
CA THR A 113 4.91 36.74 21.30
C THR A 113 5.49 36.89 19.90
N LEU A 114 5.57 35.80 19.14
CA LEU A 114 6.03 35.79 17.75
C LEU A 114 4.85 35.50 16.80
N PRO A 115 4.92 35.95 15.53
CA PRO A 115 3.92 35.59 14.52
C PRO A 115 3.88 34.07 14.31
N ASN A 116 2.75 33.43 14.61
CA ASN A 116 2.64 31.98 14.55
C ASN A 116 2.85 31.45 13.14
N ASP A 117 2.25 32.09 12.13
CA ASP A 117 2.36 31.66 10.73
C ASP A 117 3.82 31.69 10.23
N ALA A 118 4.59 32.71 10.63
CA ALA A 118 6.00 32.81 10.29
C ALA A 118 6.83 31.71 10.97
N VAL A 119 6.61 31.46 12.27
CA VAL A 119 7.28 30.36 12.98
C VAL A 119 6.98 29.01 12.33
N ASP A 120 5.70 28.77 11.99
CA ASP A 120 5.27 27.51 11.37
C ASP A 120 5.90 27.31 9.99
N THR A 121 5.96 28.36 9.18
CA THR A 121 6.57 28.32 7.84
C THR A 121 8.05 27.98 7.93
N VAL A 122 8.78 28.69 8.80
CA VAL A 122 10.21 28.49 9.01
C VAL A 122 10.48 27.08 9.58
N LEU A 123 9.69 26.61 10.55
CA LEU A 123 9.81 25.25 11.08
C LEU A 123 9.53 24.18 10.02
N ASN A 124 8.50 24.38 9.19
CA ASN A 124 8.13 23.42 8.14
C ASN A 124 9.23 23.31 7.10
N THR A 125 9.73 24.45 6.60
CA THR A 125 10.82 24.44 5.63
C THR A 125 12.10 23.84 6.20
N TYR A 126 12.43 24.16 7.45
CA TYR A 126 13.60 23.56 8.11
C TYR A 126 13.45 22.04 8.31
N SER A 127 12.25 21.57 8.64
CA SER A 127 11.97 20.12 8.76
C SER A 127 12.12 19.39 7.42
N ILE A 128 11.71 20.03 6.31
CA ILE A 128 11.89 19.50 4.94
C ILE A 128 13.38 19.42 4.57
N LEU A 129 14.21 20.38 4.98
CA LEU A 129 15.66 20.32 4.75
C LEU A 129 16.32 19.22 5.60
N LEU A 130 15.94 19.13 6.88
CA LEU A 130 16.46 18.10 7.78
C LEU A 130 16.15 16.69 7.27
N ALA A 131 15.01 16.50 6.60
CA ALA A 131 14.65 15.22 6.00
C ALA A 131 15.69 14.66 5.03
N GLN A 132 16.54 15.51 4.43
CA GLN A 132 17.53 15.09 3.43
C GLN A 132 18.76 14.41 4.05
N ASN A 133 19.22 14.89 5.22
CA ASN A 133 20.49 14.45 5.82
C ASN A 133 20.36 14.01 7.29
N HIS A 134 19.34 14.48 8.01
CA HIS A 134 19.20 14.33 9.46
C HIS A 134 17.75 13.97 9.84
N GLY A 135 17.20 12.94 9.19
CA GLY A 135 15.81 12.49 9.38
C GLY A 135 15.41 12.21 10.83
N ASP A 136 16.35 11.76 11.67
CA ASP A 136 16.13 11.49 13.10
C ASP A 136 15.64 12.73 13.88
N LEU A 137 16.06 13.92 13.47
CA LEU A 137 15.75 15.17 14.17
C LEU A 137 14.39 15.74 13.79
N VAL A 138 13.79 15.30 12.68
CA VAL A 138 12.52 15.85 12.15
C VAL A 138 11.41 15.74 13.20
N SER A 139 11.37 14.64 13.96
CA SER A 139 10.37 14.41 15.01
C SER A 139 10.37 15.50 16.09
N ILE A 140 11.53 16.03 16.45
CA ILE A 140 11.70 17.08 17.47
C ILE A 140 11.09 18.40 16.96
N TYR A 141 11.46 18.81 15.75
CA TYR A 141 11.01 20.09 15.21
C TYR A 141 9.52 20.09 14.88
N VAL A 142 9.00 18.98 14.35
CA VAL A 142 7.57 18.84 14.09
C VAL A 142 6.77 18.88 15.40
N SER A 143 7.29 18.34 16.52
CA SER A 143 6.59 18.43 17.82
C SER A 143 6.35 19.86 18.33
N HIS A 144 7.11 20.84 17.82
CA HIS A 144 6.95 22.25 18.15
C HIS A 144 5.99 23.01 17.23
N MET A 145 5.49 22.38 16.17
CA MET A 145 4.46 22.94 15.29
C MET A 145 3.06 22.84 15.92
N PRO A 146 2.07 23.59 15.41
CA PRO A 146 0.67 23.41 15.78
C PRO A 146 0.17 21.99 15.48
N VAL A 147 -0.63 21.45 16.39
CA VAL A 147 -1.12 20.05 16.37
C VAL A 147 -1.83 19.70 15.06
N ASP A 148 -2.55 20.65 14.47
CA ASP A 148 -3.25 20.53 13.19
C ASP A 148 -2.31 20.32 11.98
N LYS A 149 -1.05 20.79 12.06
CA LYS A 149 -0.04 20.68 10.99
C LYS A 149 0.93 19.52 11.21
N GLN A 150 1.09 19.04 12.45
CA GLN A 150 2.05 17.99 12.82
C GLN A 150 1.88 16.72 11.98
N THR A 151 0.63 16.25 11.87
CA THR A 151 0.29 15.03 11.14
C THR A 151 0.65 15.14 9.66
N GLU A 152 0.27 16.23 9.00
CA GLU A 152 0.55 16.45 7.59
C GLU A 152 2.05 16.58 7.31
N ALA A 153 2.76 17.39 8.10
CA ALA A 153 4.19 17.63 7.91
C ALA A 153 5.01 16.34 8.08
N TYR A 154 4.76 15.57 9.15
CA TYR A 154 5.49 14.33 9.38
C TYR A 154 5.09 13.23 8.40
N ALA A 155 3.82 13.15 7.98
CA ALA A 155 3.39 12.19 6.97
C ALA A 155 4.03 12.47 5.60
N GLN A 156 4.17 13.74 5.19
CA GLN A 156 4.87 14.13 3.97
C GLN A 156 6.36 13.79 4.02
N PHE A 157 6.98 13.90 5.20
CA PHE A 157 8.34 13.41 5.44
C PHE A 157 8.42 11.90 5.23
N LEU A 158 7.59 11.12 5.93
CA LEU A 158 7.61 9.65 5.85
C LEU A 158 7.32 9.11 4.45
N TYR A 159 6.36 9.73 3.74
CA TYR A 159 5.99 9.31 2.38
C TYR A 159 7.17 9.37 1.39
N LYS A 160 8.08 10.34 1.55
CA LYS A 160 9.23 10.52 0.66
C LYS A 160 10.45 9.63 1.01
N LEU A 161 10.36 8.82 2.06
CA LEU A 161 11.48 7.99 2.52
C LEU A 161 11.58 6.67 1.75
N ASP A 162 12.74 6.45 1.13
CA ASP A 162 13.10 5.19 0.46
C ASP A 162 13.97 4.26 1.35
N ASP A 163 14.09 4.56 2.64
CA ASP A 163 14.94 3.81 3.56
C ASP A 163 14.44 2.38 3.85
N SER A 164 15.30 1.57 4.46
CA SER A 164 14.91 0.24 4.92
C SER A 164 13.77 0.27 5.94
N ARG A 165 12.98 -0.81 6.00
CA ARG A 165 11.89 -0.95 6.98
C ARG A 165 12.33 -0.69 8.42
N ALA A 166 13.56 -1.09 8.79
CA ALA A 166 14.09 -0.87 10.14
C ALA A 166 14.19 0.62 10.48
N VAL A 167 14.72 1.44 9.57
CA VAL A 167 14.84 2.90 9.74
C VAL A 167 13.47 3.55 9.80
N ARG A 168 12.56 3.17 8.89
CA ARG A 168 11.16 3.65 8.90
C ARG A 168 10.46 3.43 10.24
N MET A 169 10.62 2.23 10.82
CA MET A 169 10.02 1.91 12.12
C MET A 169 10.71 2.65 13.28
N GLN A 170 12.01 2.89 13.20
CA GLN A 170 12.74 3.70 14.19
C GLN A 170 12.25 5.16 14.20
N LEU A 171 12.00 5.75 13.03
CA LEU A 171 11.47 7.12 12.92
C LEU A 171 10.08 7.25 13.55
N LEU A 172 9.18 6.29 13.30
CA LEU A 172 7.87 6.27 13.99
C LEU A 172 8.01 6.14 15.52
N ASP A 173 8.94 5.32 15.99
CA ASP A 173 9.20 5.18 17.42
C ASP A 173 9.79 6.47 18.04
N GLN A 174 10.65 7.20 17.31
CA GLN A 174 11.09 8.54 17.71
C GLN A 174 9.93 9.54 17.74
N ALA A 175 9.08 9.57 16.71
CA ALA A 175 7.89 10.42 16.68
C ALA A 175 7.01 10.20 17.90
N LYS A 176 6.81 8.93 18.29
CA LYS A 176 6.08 8.55 19.50
C LYS A 176 6.73 9.09 20.78
N ARG A 177 8.06 9.04 20.89
CA ARG A 177 8.80 9.60 22.05
C ARG A 177 8.61 11.11 22.19
N HIS A 178 8.47 11.80 21.07
CA HIS A 178 8.23 13.25 21.02
C HIS A 178 6.75 13.64 21.14
N GLY A 179 5.86 12.67 21.40
CA GLY A 179 4.44 12.92 21.65
C GLY A 179 3.61 13.18 20.39
N LEU A 180 4.14 12.85 19.21
CA LEU A 180 3.40 12.92 17.96
C LEU A 180 2.37 11.78 17.88
N ASP A 181 1.22 12.04 17.28
CA ASP A 181 0.20 11.01 17.03
C ASP A 181 0.63 10.10 15.87
N THR A 182 1.37 9.04 16.22
CA THR A 182 1.86 8.07 15.24
C THR A 182 0.73 7.38 14.48
N ALA A 183 -0.45 7.20 15.08
CA ALA A 183 -1.55 6.53 14.39
C ALA A 183 -2.14 7.42 13.29
N ALA A 184 -2.38 8.70 13.59
CA ALA A 184 -2.83 9.67 12.60
C ALA A 184 -1.78 9.87 11.50
N ILE A 185 -0.50 9.97 11.89
CA ILE A 185 0.64 10.10 10.96
C ILE A 185 0.73 8.90 10.03
N SER A 186 0.71 7.68 10.56
CA SER A 186 0.80 6.45 9.76
C SER A 186 -0.36 6.36 8.77
N LYS A 187 -1.59 6.64 9.22
CA LYS A 187 -2.76 6.67 8.36
C LYS A 187 -2.58 7.68 7.22
N ARG A 188 -2.18 8.91 7.54
CA ARG A 188 -1.99 9.97 6.56
C ARG A 188 -0.86 9.67 5.57
N ALA A 189 0.25 9.09 6.04
CA ALA A 189 1.36 8.68 5.17
C ALA A 189 0.94 7.59 4.18
N THR A 190 0.11 6.62 4.61
CA THR A 190 -0.49 5.63 3.71
C THR A 190 -1.42 6.28 2.69
N GLU A 191 -2.29 7.22 3.10
CA GLU A 191 -3.17 7.95 2.18
C GLU A 191 -2.37 8.70 1.10
N LEU A 192 -1.29 9.40 1.48
CA LEU A 192 -0.40 10.08 0.53
C LEU A 192 0.27 9.10 -0.44
N GLY A 193 0.72 7.94 0.08
CA GLY A 193 1.32 6.88 -0.73
C GLY A 193 0.37 6.22 -1.72
N LEU A 194 -0.94 6.23 -1.43
CA LEU A 194 -1.97 5.61 -2.25
C LEU A 194 -2.80 6.62 -3.06
N ALA A 195 -2.65 7.94 -2.85
CA ALA A 195 -3.48 8.99 -3.44
C ALA A 195 -3.52 8.95 -4.98
N ASN A 196 -2.38 8.71 -5.63
CA ASN A 196 -2.29 8.61 -7.10
C ASN A 196 -2.99 7.37 -7.67
N TYR A 197 -3.48 6.49 -6.81
CA TYR A 197 -4.05 5.20 -7.18
C TYR A 197 -5.52 5.06 -6.76
N THR A 198 -5.99 5.87 -5.80
CA THR A 198 -7.40 5.91 -5.39
C THR A 198 -8.28 6.74 -6.34
N ASP A 199 -7.72 7.78 -6.99
CA ASP A 199 -8.42 8.67 -7.92
C ASP A 199 -8.30 8.26 -9.39
N GLY A 200 -7.57 7.19 -9.68
CA GLY A 200 -7.48 6.66 -11.03
C GLY A 200 -8.79 6.02 -11.43
N GLU A 201 -9.61 6.73 -12.22
CA GLU A 201 -10.46 6.09 -13.23
C GLU A 201 -9.59 5.02 -13.88
N MET A 202 -9.79 3.77 -13.47
CA MET A 202 -9.04 2.67 -13.98
C MET A 202 -9.38 2.61 -15.47
N ASP A 203 -8.49 3.15 -16.32
CA ASP A 203 -8.53 3.02 -17.79
C ASP A 203 -8.25 1.55 -18.14
N THR A 204 -9.17 0.74 -17.67
CA THR A 204 -9.20 -0.70 -17.69
C THR A 204 -9.78 -1.19 -19.01
N ASP A 205 -10.37 -0.30 -19.81
CA ASP A 205 -10.76 -0.60 -21.18
C ASP A 205 -9.57 -0.56 -22.16
N SER A 206 -8.49 0.15 -21.81
CA SER A 206 -7.36 0.35 -22.74
C SER A 206 -6.18 -0.61 -22.57
N LYS A 207 -6.03 -1.26 -21.41
CA LYS A 207 -4.92 -2.21 -21.15
C LYS A 207 -5.39 -3.65 -21.28
N ARG A 208 -4.76 -4.40 -22.19
CA ARG A 208 -4.89 -5.87 -22.25
C ARG A 208 -4.49 -6.45 -20.89
N PHE A 209 -5.37 -7.25 -20.31
CA PHE A 209 -5.10 -8.10 -19.17
C PHE A 209 -4.07 -9.16 -19.58
N ILE A 210 -2.87 -9.03 -19.02
CA ILE A 210 -1.80 -10.01 -19.19
C ILE A 210 -1.44 -10.46 -17.80
N LEU A 211 -1.58 -11.75 -17.56
CA LEU A 211 -1.20 -12.34 -16.29
C LEU A 211 0.33 -12.37 -16.21
N ALA A 212 0.88 -11.66 -15.23
CA ALA A 212 2.30 -11.64 -14.94
C ALA A 212 2.79 -13.05 -14.56
N GLU A 213 4.01 -13.40 -14.96
CA GLU A 213 4.64 -14.62 -14.49
C GLU A 213 5.00 -14.48 -13.00
N PRO A 214 4.92 -15.55 -12.19
CA PRO A 214 5.26 -15.47 -10.76
C PRO A 214 6.69 -15.00 -10.49
N ALA A 215 7.61 -15.23 -11.44
CA ALA A 215 9.01 -14.82 -11.36
C ALA A 215 9.28 -13.41 -11.92
N GLU A 216 8.26 -12.74 -12.48
CA GLU A 216 8.41 -11.40 -13.02
C GLU A 216 8.73 -10.41 -11.88
N PRO A 217 9.71 -9.50 -12.05
CA PRO A 217 10.04 -8.52 -11.03
C PRO A 217 8.90 -7.53 -10.82
N ILE A 218 8.79 -7.03 -9.59
CA ILE A 218 7.81 -6.03 -9.20
C ILE A 218 8.41 -4.65 -9.52
N THR A 219 7.60 -3.76 -10.06
CA THR A 219 8.03 -2.41 -10.43
C THR A 219 8.26 -1.55 -9.19
N GLU A 220 9.11 -0.53 -9.30
CA GLU A 220 9.39 0.41 -8.20
C GLU A 220 8.11 1.08 -7.68
N SER A 221 7.22 1.50 -8.58
CA SER A 221 5.91 2.08 -8.21
C SER A 221 4.98 1.08 -7.48
N GLU A 222 5.04 -0.21 -7.81
CA GLU A 222 4.28 -1.24 -7.07
C GLU A 222 4.89 -1.45 -5.68
N LEU A 223 6.22 -1.46 -5.57
CA LEU A 223 6.93 -1.59 -4.30
C LEU A 223 6.69 -0.41 -3.35
N GLU A 224 6.66 0.82 -3.86
CA GLU A 224 6.30 2.02 -3.11
C GLU A 224 4.91 1.89 -2.45
N LYS A 225 3.93 1.33 -3.16
CA LYS A 225 2.57 1.10 -2.63
C LYS A 225 2.55 0.03 -1.55
N VAL A 226 3.30 -1.05 -1.74
CA VAL A 226 3.47 -2.08 -0.70
C VAL A 226 4.09 -1.47 0.56
N ARG A 227 5.10 -0.60 0.40
CA ARG A 227 5.73 0.11 1.52
C ARG A 227 4.78 1.10 2.19
N ALA A 228 3.88 1.74 1.45
CA ALA A 228 2.87 2.63 2.02
C ALA A 228 1.94 1.91 3.02
N ILE A 229 1.65 0.62 2.79
CA ILE A 229 0.87 -0.22 3.72
C ILE A 229 1.65 -0.56 5.00
N GLU A 230 2.98 -0.57 4.96
CA GLU A 230 3.80 -0.83 6.14
C GLU A 230 3.56 0.20 7.26
N TRP A 231 3.21 1.45 6.89
CA TRP A 231 2.91 2.50 7.87
C TRP A 231 1.70 2.15 8.72
N VAL A 232 0.56 1.80 8.11
CA VAL A 232 -0.67 1.44 8.84
C VAL A 232 -0.58 0.07 9.52
N THR A 233 0.24 -0.85 9.01
CA THR A 233 0.47 -2.15 9.65
C THR A 233 1.50 -2.10 10.78
N SER A 234 2.15 -0.95 11.01
CA SER A 234 3.05 -0.75 12.16
C SER A 234 2.31 -0.71 13.51
N SER A 235 1.02 -0.36 13.49
CA SER A 235 0.23 -0.13 14.70
C SER A 235 -1.01 -1.04 14.70
N PRO A 236 -1.16 -1.96 15.68
CA PRO A 236 -2.32 -2.85 15.76
C PRO A 236 -3.67 -2.15 15.79
N GLN A 237 -3.72 -0.92 16.32
CA GLN A 237 -4.93 -0.09 16.36
C GLN A 237 -5.47 0.29 14.97
N LEU A 238 -4.62 0.23 13.94
CA LEU A 238 -4.99 0.55 12.57
C LEU A 238 -5.25 -0.69 11.70
N TYR A 239 -5.24 -1.90 12.26
CA TYR A 239 -5.38 -3.13 11.46
C TYR A 239 -6.70 -3.23 10.71
N GLU A 240 -7.80 -2.73 11.27
CA GLU A 240 -9.08 -2.70 10.56
C GLU A 240 -9.03 -1.77 9.34
N TYR A 241 -8.40 -0.60 9.48
CA TYR A 241 -8.18 0.33 8.39
C TYR A 241 -7.21 -0.27 7.35
N ALA A 242 -6.11 -0.87 7.81
CA ALA A 242 -5.13 -1.52 6.96
C ALA A 242 -5.75 -2.66 6.14
N LEU A 243 -6.65 -3.47 6.72
CA LEU A 243 -7.36 -4.52 6.00
C LEU A 243 -8.13 -3.99 4.79
N VAL A 244 -8.84 -2.87 4.95
CA VAL A 244 -9.58 -2.23 3.85
C VAL A 244 -8.62 -1.77 2.74
N GLU A 245 -7.53 -1.09 3.11
CA GLU A 245 -6.55 -0.59 2.14
C GLU A 245 -5.77 -1.72 1.45
N ILE A 246 -5.43 -2.79 2.17
CA ILE A 246 -4.82 -4.01 1.60
C ILE A 246 -5.76 -4.63 0.57
N CYS A 247 -7.05 -4.79 0.88
CA CYS A 247 -8.01 -5.34 -0.06
C CYS A 247 -8.15 -4.47 -1.31
N LYS A 248 -8.23 -3.14 -1.16
CA LYS A 248 -8.25 -2.21 -2.30
C LYS A 248 -7.01 -2.36 -3.18
N LEU A 249 -5.82 -2.31 -2.59
CA LEU A 249 -4.56 -2.43 -3.33
C LEU A 249 -4.41 -3.80 -4.00
N ALA A 250 -4.79 -4.87 -3.31
CA ALA A 250 -4.78 -6.23 -3.86
C ALA A 250 -5.73 -6.37 -5.06
N ARG A 251 -6.97 -5.86 -4.98
CA ARG A 251 -7.90 -5.86 -6.13
C ARG A 251 -7.29 -5.16 -7.32
N GLN A 252 -6.64 -4.02 -7.11
CA GLN A 252 -6.03 -3.25 -8.20
C GLN A 252 -4.84 -3.99 -8.85
N PHE A 253 -3.94 -4.58 -8.06
CA PHE A 253 -2.87 -5.43 -8.60
C PHE A 253 -3.42 -6.60 -9.42
N LEU A 254 -4.45 -7.27 -8.91
CA LEU A 254 -5.11 -8.38 -9.61
C LEU A 254 -5.83 -7.91 -10.89
N LEU A 255 -6.47 -6.76 -10.90
CA LEU A 255 -7.08 -6.20 -12.12
C LEU A 255 -6.04 -5.90 -13.20
N CYS A 256 -4.80 -5.60 -12.82
CA CYS A 256 -3.66 -5.46 -13.73
C CYS A 256 -2.97 -6.80 -14.08
N GLY A 257 -3.45 -7.95 -13.58
CA GLY A 257 -2.82 -9.26 -13.80
C GLY A 257 -1.55 -9.50 -12.96
N ARG A 258 -1.22 -8.59 -12.03
CA ARG A 258 0.00 -8.59 -11.21
C ARG A 258 -0.16 -9.44 -9.95
N THR A 259 -0.26 -10.75 -10.13
CA THR A 259 -0.39 -11.70 -9.00
C THR A 259 0.88 -11.76 -8.12
N ASN A 260 2.05 -11.50 -8.71
CA ASN A 260 3.32 -11.36 -8.01
C ASN A 260 3.33 -10.18 -7.03
N ALA A 261 2.84 -9.00 -7.45
CA ALA A 261 2.72 -7.82 -6.59
C ALA A 261 1.74 -8.03 -5.44
N ALA A 262 0.57 -8.64 -5.71
CA ALA A 262 -0.38 -9.02 -4.66
C ALA A 262 0.22 -10.03 -3.66
N THR A 263 0.99 -11.00 -4.14
CA THR A 263 1.69 -11.97 -3.27
C THR A 263 2.73 -11.28 -2.40
N GLN A 264 3.50 -10.33 -2.95
CA GLN A 264 4.47 -9.55 -2.16
C GLN A 264 3.76 -8.70 -1.10
N LEU A 265 2.63 -8.07 -1.42
CA LEU A 265 1.80 -7.32 -0.47
C LEU A 265 1.35 -8.20 0.70
N PHE A 266 0.88 -9.42 0.44
CA PHE A 266 0.46 -10.33 1.52
C PHE A 266 1.64 -10.82 2.36
N ASN A 267 2.79 -11.06 1.73
CA ASN A 267 4.00 -11.49 2.43
C ASN A 267 4.68 -10.38 3.24
N SER A 268 4.38 -9.10 2.97
CA SER A 268 4.92 -7.97 3.75
C SER A 268 4.16 -7.72 5.05
N LEU A 269 3.02 -8.38 5.26
CA LEU A 269 2.18 -8.17 6.44
C LEU A 269 2.82 -8.75 7.72
N PRO A 270 2.61 -8.11 8.88
CA PRO A 270 2.99 -8.68 10.17
C PRO A 270 2.36 -10.05 10.41
N SER A 271 3.08 -10.94 11.12
CA SER A 271 2.57 -12.29 11.45
C SER A 271 1.33 -12.27 12.34
N ASP A 272 1.18 -11.22 13.13
CA ASP A 272 0.05 -10.97 14.02
C ASP A 272 -1.05 -10.12 13.37
N PHE A 273 -0.95 -9.80 12.07
CA PHE A 273 -1.95 -8.99 11.37
C PHE A 273 -3.36 -9.60 11.45
N VAL A 274 -3.48 -10.90 11.17
CA VAL A 274 -4.76 -11.62 11.22
C VAL A 274 -5.20 -11.79 12.68
N GLN A 275 -6.26 -11.07 13.07
CA GLN A 275 -6.81 -11.15 14.42
C GLN A 275 -7.71 -12.38 14.59
N GLN A 276 -7.64 -13.01 15.77
CA GLN A 276 -8.53 -14.14 16.12
C GLN A 276 -10.01 -13.73 16.12
N GLU A 277 -10.29 -12.47 16.45
CA GLU A 277 -11.65 -11.92 16.40
C GLU A 277 -12.25 -12.00 15.00
N TRP A 278 -11.47 -11.72 13.96
CA TRP A 278 -11.93 -11.78 12.56
C TRP A 278 -12.23 -13.22 12.15
N ILE A 279 -11.40 -14.18 12.59
CA ILE A 279 -11.59 -15.60 12.34
C ILE A 279 -12.88 -16.09 12.97
N ASN A 280 -13.10 -15.78 14.26
CA ASN A 280 -14.29 -16.20 15.00
C ASN A 280 -15.55 -15.62 14.37
N LYS A 281 -15.57 -14.32 14.08
CA LYS A 281 -16.72 -13.66 13.43
C LYS A 281 -17.02 -14.27 12.05
N ALA A 282 -16.00 -14.55 11.24
CA ALA A 282 -16.19 -15.19 9.94
C ALA A 282 -16.77 -16.62 10.06
N GLN A 283 -16.34 -17.39 11.06
CA GLN A 283 -16.86 -18.73 11.34
C GLN A 283 -18.32 -18.69 11.84
N ASP A 284 -18.66 -17.72 12.69
CA ASP A 284 -20.02 -17.54 13.20
C ASP A 284 -20.99 -17.19 12.06
N VAL A 285 -20.60 -16.27 11.18
CA VAL A 285 -21.41 -15.87 10.01
C VAL A 285 -21.56 -17.04 9.02
N ALA A 286 -20.49 -17.79 8.77
CA ALA A 286 -20.54 -18.99 7.93
C ALA A 286 -21.50 -20.05 8.51
N SER A 287 -21.50 -20.22 9.83
CA SER A 287 -22.39 -21.17 10.53
C SER A 287 -23.86 -20.71 10.52
N CYS A 288 -24.11 -19.40 10.61
CA CYS A 288 -25.46 -18.83 10.51
C CYS A 288 -26.04 -18.91 9.08
N GLY A 289 -25.21 -18.77 8.05
CA GLY A 289 -25.64 -18.84 6.65
C GLY A 289 -26.25 -20.18 6.25
N VAL A 290 -25.86 -21.29 6.89
CA VAL A 290 -26.39 -22.64 6.64
C VAL A 290 -27.79 -22.84 7.24
N ALA A 291 -28.18 -22.03 8.23
CA ALA A 291 -29.49 -22.12 8.91
C ALA A 291 -30.59 -21.22 8.32
N ASN A 292 -30.27 -20.39 7.32
CA ASN A 292 -31.15 -19.29 6.85
C ASN A 292 -32.19 -19.71 5.79
N GLY A 293 -32.87 -20.82 6.02
CA GLY A 293 -34.17 -21.08 5.37
C GLY A 293 -35.32 -20.32 6.04
N GLU A 294 -35.22 -19.94 7.32
CA GLU A 294 -36.41 -19.53 8.11
C GLU A 294 -36.20 -18.33 9.07
N ILE A 295 -34.98 -17.80 9.25
CA ILE A 295 -34.69 -16.80 10.31
C ILE A 295 -34.60 -15.36 9.78
N SER A 296 -35.08 -15.07 8.56
CA SER A 296 -35.07 -13.70 8.02
C SER A 296 -36.06 -12.75 8.73
N GLY A 297 -36.95 -13.26 9.60
CA GLY A 297 -37.99 -12.47 10.25
C GLY A 297 -37.67 -11.90 11.63
N GLN A 298 -36.75 -12.51 12.40
CA GLN A 298 -36.63 -12.21 13.85
C GLN A 298 -35.49 -11.27 14.24
N LEU A 299 -34.53 -10.99 13.35
CA LEU A 299 -33.43 -10.06 13.62
C LEU A 299 -33.79 -8.57 13.42
N ARG A 300 -35.02 -8.25 13.03
CA ARG A 300 -35.46 -6.89 12.66
C ARG A 300 -35.87 -5.97 13.82
N GLN A 301 -35.84 -6.43 15.06
CA GLN A 301 -36.15 -5.62 16.25
C GLN A 301 -34.92 -5.46 17.15
N ARG A 302 -33.95 -4.67 16.71
CA ARG A 302 -32.81 -4.24 17.53
C ARG A 302 -32.57 -2.74 17.28
N SER A 303 -32.25 -1.99 18.33
CA SER A 303 -32.17 -0.52 18.32
C SER A 303 -31.20 0.00 17.26
N ALA A 304 -31.36 1.26 16.83
CA ALA A 304 -30.53 1.90 15.82
C ALA A 304 -29.00 1.81 16.13
N GLU A 305 -28.62 1.89 17.41
CA GLU A 305 -27.22 1.74 17.85
C GLU A 305 -26.69 0.31 17.68
N SER A 306 -27.52 -0.71 17.96
CA SER A 306 -27.15 -2.10 17.72
C SER A 306 -27.14 -2.48 16.24
N ALA A 307 -27.93 -1.81 15.40
CA ALA A 307 -27.89 -1.99 13.95
C ALA A 307 -26.61 -1.40 13.34
N GLN A 308 -26.16 -0.24 13.81
CA GLN A 308 -24.93 0.40 13.33
C GLN A 308 -23.67 -0.39 13.73
N MET A 309 -23.61 -0.92 14.96
CA MET A 309 -22.51 -1.80 15.41
C MET A 309 -22.47 -3.10 14.60
N GLN A 310 -23.64 -3.71 14.34
CA GLN A 310 -23.75 -4.92 13.50
C GLN A 310 -23.34 -4.66 12.04
N GLN A 311 -23.60 -3.47 11.50
CA GLN A 311 -23.21 -3.10 10.15
C GLN A 311 -21.69 -2.94 10.01
N ILE A 312 -21.03 -2.33 11.00
CA ILE A 312 -19.56 -2.21 11.04
C ILE A 312 -18.91 -3.60 11.15
N ASP A 313 -19.45 -4.48 12.01
CA ASP A 313 -18.99 -5.85 12.15
C ASP A 313 -19.11 -6.65 10.83
N ASN A 314 -20.22 -6.49 10.11
CA ASN A 314 -20.43 -7.16 8.82
C ASN A 314 -19.43 -6.69 7.74
N LYS A 315 -19.12 -5.39 7.71
CA LYS A 315 -18.15 -4.83 6.76
C LYS A 315 -16.74 -5.37 7.01
N GLN A 316 -16.32 -5.46 8.27
CA GLN A 316 -15.04 -6.06 8.63
C GLN A 316 -14.96 -7.52 8.19
N VAL A 317 -15.98 -8.32 8.47
CA VAL A 317 -16.03 -9.74 8.04
C VAL A 317 -16.00 -9.85 6.52
N SER A 318 -16.70 -8.96 5.81
CA SER A 318 -16.70 -8.88 4.35
C SER A 318 -15.30 -8.67 3.77
N TYR A 319 -14.56 -7.67 4.26
CA TYR A 319 -13.18 -7.42 3.82
C TYR A 319 -12.22 -8.53 4.23
N PHE A 320 -12.40 -9.13 5.40
CA PHE A 320 -11.56 -10.26 5.82
C PHE A 320 -11.77 -11.48 4.92
N GLN A 321 -13.01 -11.79 4.54
CA GLN A 321 -13.32 -12.85 3.59
C GLN A 321 -12.75 -12.55 2.20
N GLU A 322 -12.83 -11.29 1.77
CA GLU A 322 -12.22 -10.82 0.52
C GLU A 322 -10.71 -11.02 0.52
N TYR A 323 -10.03 -10.64 1.61
CA TYR A 323 -8.61 -10.89 1.83
C TYR A 323 -8.26 -12.39 1.70
N ILE A 324 -9.01 -13.27 2.37
CA ILE A 324 -8.80 -14.73 2.28
C ILE A 324 -8.98 -15.23 0.85
N HIS A 325 -10.00 -14.77 0.14
CA HIS A 325 -10.28 -15.14 -1.24
C HIS A 325 -9.15 -14.72 -2.19
N MET A 326 -8.63 -13.50 -2.06
CA MET A 326 -7.53 -13.00 -2.89
C MET A 326 -6.20 -13.69 -2.56
N LEU A 327 -5.93 -13.95 -1.27
CA LEU A 327 -4.76 -14.72 -0.85
C LEU A 327 -4.79 -16.15 -1.43
N SER A 328 -5.96 -16.81 -1.35
CA SER A 328 -6.16 -18.16 -1.89
C SER A 328 -5.93 -18.22 -3.40
N LEU A 329 -6.25 -17.14 -4.12
CA LEU A 329 -5.96 -17.03 -5.55
C LEU A 329 -4.45 -16.98 -5.81
N CYS A 330 -3.73 -16.11 -5.10
CA CYS A 330 -2.27 -16.00 -5.19
C CYS A 330 -1.59 -17.36 -4.90
N ASP A 331 -2.01 -18.03 -3.83
CA ASP A 331 -1.49 -19.35 -3.47
C ASP A 331 -1.77 -20.39 -4.56
N ALA A 332 -3.00 -20.46 -5.08
CA ALA A 332 -3.35 -21.41 -6.14
C ALA A 332 -2.45 -21.22 -7.38
N PHE A 333 -2.14 -19.97 -7.74
CA PHE A 333 -1.27 -19.65 -8.88
C PHE A 333 0.20 -20.01 -8.59
N ALA A 334 0.67 -19.83 -7.35
CA ALA A 334 1.99 -20.30 -6.93
C ALA A 334 2.09 -21.84 -6.97
N TYR A 335 1.06 -22.56 -6.51
CA TYR A 335 0.98 -24.02 -6.63
C TYR A 335 0.89 -24.48 -8.08
N TYR A 336 0.21 -23.73 -8.95
CA TYR A 336 0.23 -24.01 -10.39
C TYR A 336 1.65 -23.89 -10.98
N ALA A 337 2.40 -22.86 -10.60
CA ALA A 337 3.75 -22.63 -11.10
C ALA A 337 4.72 -23.74 -10.68
N THR A 338 4.68 -24.13 -9.41
CA THR A 338 5.48 -25.26 -8.89
C THR A 338 5.09 -26.59 -9.55
N TRP A 339 3.79 -26.81 -9.78
CA TRP A 339 3.30 -27.95 -10.57
C TRP A 339 3.83 -27.94 -12.00
N ALA A 340 3.76 -26.79 -12.69
CA ALA A 340 4.23 -26.66 -14.07
C ALA A 340 5.74 -26.89 -14.19
N GLU A 341 6.54 -26.37 -13.26
CA GLU A 341 7.98 -26.64 -13.19
C GLU A 341 8.28 -28.14 -12.99
N THR A 342 7.51 -28.79 -12.12
CA THR A 342 7.62 -30.24 -11.88
C THR A 342 7.23 -31.03 -13.14
N LEU A 343 6.19 -30.61 -13.86
CA LEU A 343 5.77 -31.23 -15.11
C LEU A 343 6.86 -31.12 -16.19
N CYS A 344 7.55 -29.99 -16.30
CA CYS A 344 8.65 -29.79 -17.25
C CYS A 344 9.86 -30.73 -17.01
N LYS A 345 10.03 -31.23 -15.79
CA LYS A 345 11.09 -32.18 -15.42
C LYS A 345 10.74 -33.65 -15.77
N ARG A 346 9.67 -33.87 -16.54
CA ARG A 346 9.20 -35.20 -16.95
C ARG A 346 10.32 -35.99 -17.66
N PRO A 347 10.71 -37.18 -17.15
CA PRO A 347 11.73 -37.98 -17.80
C PRO A 347 11.20 -38.66 -19.07
N ALA A 348 12.11 -38.92 -20.01
CA ALA A 348 11.80 -39.63 -21.25
C ALA A 348 11.49 -41.11 -20.96
N ASN A 349 10.22 -41.46 -21.14
CA ASN A 349 9.61 -42.81 -21.16
C ASN A 349 9.64 -43.63 -19.86
N ALA A 350 8.43 -43.90 -19.35
CA ALA A 350 8.14 -44.89 -18.30
C ALA A 350 8.46 -46.35 -18.72
N GLN A 351 8.56 -46.62 -20.03
CA GLN A 351 8.72 -47.96 -20.61
C GLN A 351 10.17 -48.37 -20.90
N SER A 352 11.15 -47.56 -20.51
CA SER A 352 12.55 -47.92 -20.74
C SER A 352 12.99 -49.06 -19.81
N GLN A 353 13.70 -50.07 -20.33
CA GLN A 353 14.23 -51.19 -19.54
C GLN A 353 15.45 -50.80 -18.66
N ARG A 354 15.87 -49.52 -18.69
CA ARG A 354 17.03 -49.04 -17.93
C ARG A 354 16.61 -48.64 -16.53
N THR A 355 17.12 -49.36 -15.52
CA THR A 355 16.80 -49.15 -14.09
C THR A 355 16.91 -47.69 -13.65
N ARG A 356 17.93 -46.95 -14.12
CA ARG A 356 18.12 -45.53 -13.79
C ARG A 356 16.96 -44.63 -14.26
N LEU A 357 16.48 -44.85 -15.48
CA LEU A 357 15.37 -44.06 -16.04
C LEU A 357 14.04 -44.42 -15.37
N GLN A 358 13.88 -45.68 -14.97
CA GLN A 358 12.73 -46.14 -14.20
C GLN A 358 12.68 -45.52 -12.80
N MET A 359 13.82 -45.43 -12.10
CA MET A 359 13.88 -44.74 -10.80
C MET A 359 13.56 -43.24 -10.95
N GLN A 360 14.15 -42.56 -11.94
CA GLN A 360 13.84 -41.15 -12.22
C GLN A 360 12.37 -40.93 -12.54
N TRP A 361 11.72 -41.86 -13.23
CA TRP A 361 10.28 -41.80 -13.49
C TRP A 361 9.44 -41.98 -12.22
N LEU A 362 9.82 -42.90 -11.33
CA LEU A 362 9.12 -43.12 -10.06
C LEU A 362 9.24 -41.89 -9.15
N GLU A 363 10.44 -41.33 -9.01
CA GLU A 363 10.70 -40.11 -8.24
C GLU A 363 9.89 -38.93 -8.80
N TRP A 364 9.93 -38.73 -10.12
CA TRP A 364 9.14 -37.69 -10.77
C TRP A 364 7.64 -37.93 -10.60
N LYS A 365 7.18 -39.18 -10.71
CA LYS A 365 5.76 -39.54 -10.54
C LYS A 365 5.26 -39.22 -9.13
N GLU A 366 6.06 -39.50 -8.11
CA GLU A 366 5.72 -39.15 -6.73
C GLU A 366 5.63 -37.63 -6.56
N ALA A 367 6.64 -36.89 -7.03
CA ALA A 367 6.69 -35.44 -6.96
C ALA A 367 5.51 -34.78 -7.70
N ILE A 368 5.22 -35.19 -8.95
CA ILE A 368 4.11 -34.63 -9.73
C ILE A 368 2.76 -35.00 -9.13
N THR A 369 2.63 -36.17 -8.46
CA THR A 369 1.39 -36.54 -7.78
C THR A 369 1.11 -35.59 -6.63
N GLN A 370 2.09 -35.36 -5.76
CA GLN A 370 1.96 -34.43 -4.64
C GLN A 370 1.65 -33.00 -5.12
N ALA A 371 2.40 -32.51 -6.12
CA ALA A 371 2.17 -31.19 -6.70
C ALA A 371 0.78 -31.07 -7.34
N THR A 372 0.31 -32.12 -8.01
CA THR A 372 -1.04 -32.17 -8.60
C THR A 372 -2.11 -32.13 -7.53
N ASP A 373 -2.00 -32.93 -6.47
CA ASP A 373 -2.99 -32.98 -5.40
C ASP A 373 -3.09 -31.61 -4.68
N HIS A 374 -1.96 -30.96 -4.43
CA HIS A 374 -1.93 -29.63 -3.83
C HIS A 374 -2.57 -28.58 -4.74
N ALA A 375 -2.17 -28.52 -6.02
CA ALA A 375 -2.73 -27.55 -6.96
C ALA A 375 -4.24 -27.76 -7.16
N VAL A 376 -4.67 -29.02 -7.34
CA VAL A 376 -6.09 -29.35 -7.50
C VAL A 376 -6.90 -28.94 -6.27
N LYS A 377 -6.40 -29.22 -5.06
CA LYS A 377 -7.06 -28.80 -3.82
C LYS A 377 -7.21 -27.28 -3.72
N MET A 378 -6.22 -26.52 -4.14
CA MET A 378 -6.30 -25.06 -4.11
C MET A 378 -7.28 -24.51 -5.15
N PHE A 379 -7.27 -25.02 -6.39
CA PHE A 379 -8.20 -24.56 -7.42
C PHE A 379 -9.65 -25.04 -7.20
N GLN A 380 -9.87 -26.28 -6.76
CA GLN A 380 -11.20 -26.82 -6.50
C GLN A 380 -11.74 -26.28 -5.18
N ASP A 381 -11.18 -26.71 -4.06
CA ASP A 381 -11.75 -26.46 -2.74
C ASP A 381 -11.67 -24.99 -2.29
N ARG A 382 -10.64 -24.24 -2.71
CA ARG A 382 -10.37 -22.87 -2.23
C ARG A 382 -10.72 -21.77 -3.23
N LEU A 383 -11.12 -22.10 -4.45
CA LEU A 383 -11.50 -21.10 -5.47
C LEU A 383 -12.81 -21.43 -6.18
N LEU A 384 -12.97 -22.63 -6.74
CA LEU A 384 -14.12 -22.92 -7.61
C LEU A 384 -15.32 -23.46 -6.86
N ASP A 385 -15.11 -24.26 -5.80
CA ASP A 385 -16.20 -24.82 -4.99
C ASP A 385 -16.75 -23.82 -3.96
N ILE A 386 -15.99 -22.75 -3.72
CA ILE A 386 -16.49 -21.57 -3.02
C ILE A 386 -17.00 -20.58 -4.06
N ASP A 387 -18.08 -19.84 -3.77
CA ASP A 387 -18.59 -18.81 -4.68
C ASP A 387 -17.68 -17.57 -4.64
N TRP A 388 -16.44 -17.72 -5.14
CA TRP A 388 -15.28 -16.84 -4.93
C TRP A 388 -15.54 -15.38 -5.31
N LEU A 389 -15.36 -14.47 -4.35
CA LEU A 389 -15.63 -13.02 -4.52
C LEU A 389 -17.06 -12.67 -4.97
N SER A 390 -18.06 -13.54 -4.74
CA SER A 390 -19.46 -13.14 -4.96
C SER A 390 -19.96 -12.23 -3.84
N MET A 391 -20.99 -11.45 -4.15
CA MET A 391 -21.69 -10.66 -3.13
C MET A 391 -22.23 -11.53 -2.00
N GLN A 392 -22.69 -12.76 -2.31
CA GLN A 392 -23.20 -13.70 -1.32
C GLN A 392 -22.08 -14.22 -0.40
N SER A 393 -20.94 -14.60 -0.96
CA SER A 393 -19.82 -15.13 -0.18
C SER A 393 -19.10 -14.07 0.63
N LEU A 394 -19.16 -12.81 0.20
CA LEU A 394 -18.57 -11.67 0.89
C LEU A 394 -19.54 -10.96 1.84
N PHE A 395 -20.78 -11.45 2.00
CA PHE A 395 -21.79 -10.86 2.88
C PHE A 395 -22.06 -9.36 2.63
N ILE A 396 -21.99 -8.92 1.37
CA ILE A 396 -22.21 -7.51 1.00
C ILE A 396 -23.71 -7.22 0.99
N SER A 397 -24.17 -6.28 1.83
CA SER A 397 -25.57 -5.84 1.89
C SER A 397 -25.89 -4.79 0.80
N GLN A 398 -27.13 -4.79 0.32
CA GLN A 398 -27.60 -3.89 -0.74
C GLN A 398 -27.83 -2.42 -0.29
N ASP A 399 -27.74 -2.13 1.01
CA ASP A 399 -28.14 -0.85 1.60
C ASP A 399 -26.96 0.10 1.94
N GLU A 400 -25.75 -0.16 1.45
CA GLU A 400 -24.56 0.69 1.73
C GLU A 400 -24.42 1.88 0.76
N ASP A 401 -23.76 2.96 1.22
CA ASP A 401 -23.47 4.21 0.47
C ASP A 401 -23.13 3.94 -1.01
N GLN A 402 -24.08 4.29 -1.88
CA GLN A 402 -24.16 3.79 -3.27
C GLN A 402 -22.86 4.01 -4.06
N ALA A 403 -22.26 5.19 -4.04
CA ALA A 403 -21.14 5.49 -4.95
C ALA A 403 -19.85 4.68 -4.70
N SER A 404 -19.45 4.46 -3.44
CA SER A 404 -18.20 3.73 -3.14
C SER A 404 -18.37 2.21 -3.09
N SER A 405 -19.56 1.75 -2.71
CA SER A 405 -19.94 0.34 -2.73
C SER A 405 -20.04 -0.17 -4.17
N ASP A 406 -20.58 0.65 -5.08
CA ASP A 406 -20.72 0.31 -6.50
C ASP A 406 -19.36 0.02 -7.15
N GLN A 407 -18.33 0.85 -6.90
CA GLN A 407 -16.99 0.63 -7.46
C GLN A 407 -16.36 -0.68 -6.97
N ARG A 408 -16.47 -0.98 -5.67
CA ARG A 408 -15.97 -2.25 -5.12
C ARG A 408 -16.66 -3.44 -5.77
N VAL A 409 -17.99 -3.39 -5.93
CA VAL A 409 -18.76 -4.49 -6.55
C VAL A 409 -18.36 -4.67 -8.01
N ILE A 410 -18.18 -3.59 -8.77
CA ILE A 410 -17.71 -3.63 -10.16
C ILE A 410 -16.32 -4.27 -10.26
N GLU A 411 -15.38 -3.88 -9.39
CA GLU A 411 -14.04 -4.46 -9.33
C GLU A 411 -14.08 -5.96 -9.04
N LEU A 412 -14.89 -6.39 -8.06
CA LEU A 412 -15.05 -7.79 -7.69
C LEU A 412 -15.65 -8.63 -8.82
N GLU A 413 -16.70 -8.14 -9.49
CA GLU A 413 -17.26 -8.80 -10.66
C GLU A 413 -16.22 -8.94 -11.77
N ARG A 414 -15.44 -7.89 -12.02
CA ARG A 414 -14.40 -7.91 -13.03
C ARG A 414 -13.29 -8.90 -12.71
N LEU A 415 -12.88 -9.00 -11.45
CA LEU A 415 -11.93 -10.03 -11.00
C LEU A 415 -12.47 -11.44 -11.27
N ARG A 416 -13.76 -11.68 -11.02
CA ARG A 416 -14.41 -12.97 -11.33
C ARG A 416 -14.36 -13.28 -12.82
N ASP A 417 -14.66 -12.32 -13.68
CA ASP A 417 -14.63 -12.51 -15.14
C ASP A 417 -13.23 -12.81 -15.67
N LEU A 418 -12.20 -12.29 -15.02
CA LEU A 418 -10.80 -12.52 -15.37
C LEU A 418 -10.30 -13.88 -14.85
N TYR A 419 -10.46 -14.15 -13.56
CA TYR A 419 -9.75 -15.23 -12.87
C TYR A 419 -10.52 -16.55 -12.78
N ILE A 420 -11.86 -16.57 -12.80
CA ILE A 420 -12.62 -17.83 -12.77
C ILE A 420 -12.35 -18.64 -14.05
N PRO A 421 -12.42 -18.07 -15.27
CA PRO A 421 -12.05 -18.82 -16.47
C PRO A 421 -10.61 -19.32 -16.47
N GLU A 422 -9.66 -18.50 -16.00
CA GLU A 422 -8.25 -18.90 -15.86
C GLU A 422 -8.08 -20.07 -14.90
N ALA A 423 -8.75 -20.04 -13.75
CA ALA A 423 -8.74 -21.11 -12.76
C ALA A 423 -9.28 -22.42 -13.36
N VAL A 424 -10.40 -22.37 -14.08
CA VAL A 424 -10.98 -23.55 -14.75
C VAL A 424 -10.03 -24.12 -15.80
N PHE A 425 -9.39 -23.27 -16.61
CA PHE A 425 -8.46 -23.72 -17.65
C PHE A 425 -7.19 -24.33 -17.07
N ARG A 426 -6.64 -23.71 -16.02
CA ARG A 426 -5.45 -24.23 -15.32
C ARG A 426 -5.76 -25.55 -14.63
N LEU A 427 -6.92 -25.67 -13.99
CA LEU A 427 -7.36 -26.92 -13.39
C LEU A 427 -7.55 -28.02 -14.44
N HIS A 428 -8.10 -27.70 -15.61
CA HIS A 428 -8.18 -28.65 -16.73
C HIS A 428 -6.78 -29.11 -17.16
N SER A 429 -5.84 -28.18 -17.38
CA SER A 429 -4.45 -28.52 -17.74
C SER A 429 -3.80 -29.41 -16.69
N ILE A 430 -3.96 -29.09 -15.40
CA ILE A 430 -3.44 -29.91 -14.29
C ILE A 430 -3.94 -31.35 -14.39
N LEU A 431 -5.25 -31.54 -14.56
CA LEU A 431 -5.86 -32.86 -14.61
C LEU A 431 -5.54 -33.61 -15.92
N PHE A 432 -5.56 -32.91 -17.05
CA PHE A 432 -5.36 -33.51 -18.36
C PHE A 432 -3.89 -33.90 -18.61
N ASP A 433 -2.93 -33.06 -18.25
CA ASP A 433 -1.51 -33.31 -18.54
C ASP A 433 -0.88 -34.32 -17.57
N THR A 434 -1.51 -34.56 -16.42
CA THR A 434 -1.08 -35.57 -15.44
C THR A 434 -1.72 -36.95 -15.66
N ARG A 435 -2.57 -37.11 -16.67
CA ARG A 435 -3.30 -38.37 -16.95
C ARG A 435 -2.40 -39.61 -17.07
N ASP A 436 -1.18 -39.46 -17.57
CA ASP A 436 -0.24 -40.58 -17.75
C ASP A 436 0.27 -41.10 -16.41
N ALA A 437 0.51 -40.21 -15.46
CA ALA A 437 0.95 -40.55 -14.09
C ALA A 437 -0.23 -40.96 -13.21
N LEU A 438 -1.38 -40.30 -13.41
CA LEU A 438 -2.61 -40.41 -12.63
C LEU A 438 -3.82 -40.64 -13.57
N PRO A 439 -4.09 -41.88 -14.00
CA PRO A 439 -5.15 -42.18 -14.99
C PRO A 439 -6.55 -41.70 -14.60
N LYS A 440 -6.84 -41.62 -13.29
CA LYS A 440 -8.12 -41.09 -12.77
C LYS A 440 -8.35 -39.62 -13.17
N ASN A 441 -7.29 -38.84 -13.35
CA ASN A 441 -7.41 -37.42 -13.66
C ASN A 441 -7.99 -37.16 -15.05
N LEU A 442 -7.85 -38.10 -15.99
CA LEU A 442 -8.46 -37.96 -17.31
C LEU A 442 -9.99 -37.86 -17.21
N LYS A 443 -10.62 -38.72 -16.40
CA LYS A 443 -12.06 -38.66 -16.14
C LYS A 443 -12.41 -37.35 -15.42
N ARG A 444 -11.67 -37.00 -14.37
CA ARG A 444 -11.88 -35.74 -13.62
C ARG A 444 -11.78 -34.50 -14.51
N SER A 445 -10.91 -34.50 -15.53
CA SER A 445 -10.77 -33.39 -16.48
C SER A 445 -12.03 -33.19 -17.32
N LEU A 446 -12.80 -34.25 -17.59
CA LEU A 446 -14.09 -34.19 -18.26
C LEU A 446 -15.21 -33.81 -17.28
N ASP A 447 -15.13 -34.30 -16.04
CA ASP A 447 -16.11 -34.01 -14.98
C ASP A 447 -16.15 -32.50 -14.61
N LEU A 448 -15.15 -31.70 -15.00
CA LEU A 448 -15.18 -30.24 -14.90
C LEU A 448 -16.38 -29.61 -15.61
N ALA A 449 -16.98 -30.27 -16.62
CA ALA A 449 -18.21 -29.80 -17.23
C ALA A 449 -19.37 -29.73 -16.23
N GLN A 450 -19.42 -30.64 -15.25
CA GLN A 450 -20.44 -30.62 -14.19
C GLN A 450 -20.22 -29.45 -13.23
N LEU A 451 -18.96 -29.18 -12.87
CA LEU A 451 -18.60 -28.04 -12.04
C LEU A 451 -19.00 -26.72 -12.70
N VAL A 452 -18.67 -26.54 -13.98
CA VAL A 452 -19.01 -25.33 -14.75
C VAL A 452 -20.53 -25.15 -14.90
N ALA A 453 -21.26 -26.26 -15.12
CA ALA A 453 -22.71 -26.25 -15.29
C ALA A 453 -23.48 -26.12 -13.96
N ASN A 454 -22.80 -26.09 -12.81
CA ASN A 454 -23.45 -26.02 -11.50
C ASN A 454 -24.12 -24.65 -11.29
N ASP A 455 -25.45 -24.65 -11.12
CA ASP A 455 -26.26 -23.43 -10.93
C ASP A 455 -26.00 -22.69 -9.62
N SER A 456 -25.46 -23.36 -8.60
CA SER A 456 -25.11 -22.72 -7.33
C SER A 456 -23.89 -21.81 -7.47
N LEU A 457 -22.88 -22.24 -8.24
CA LEU A 457 -21.62 -21.52 -8.44
C LEU A 457 -21.66 -20.56 -9.64
N ARG A 458 -22.57 -20.83 -10.60
CA ARG A 458 -22.83 -19.99 -11.78
C ARG A 458 -21.61 -19.71 -12.66
N ILE A 459 -20.56 -20.54 -12.58
CA ILE A 459 -19.29 -20.41 -13.32
C ILE A 459 -19.52 -20.27 -14.84
N TYR A 460 -20.54 -20.94 -15.38
CA TYR A 460 -20.93 -20.81 -16.78
C TYR A 460 -21.21 -19.36 -17.21
N ARG A 461 -21.69 -18.50 -16.31
CA ARG A 461 -21.96 -17.08 -16.61
C ARG A 461 -20.68 -16.31 -16.86
N GLN A 462 -19.65 -16.50 -16.03
CA GLN A 462 -18.35 -15.85 -16.22
C GLN A 462 -17.65 -16.35 -17.48
N LEU A 463 -17.81 -17.65 -17.81
CA LEU A 463 -17.28 -18.19 -19.07
C LEU A 463 -18.04 -17.69 -20.30
N ALA A 464 -19.34 -17.37 -20.18
CA ALA A 464 -20.15 -16.87 -21.28
C ALA A 464 -20.07 -15.35 -21.47
N ARG A 465 -19.67 -14.60 -20.44
CA ARG A 465 -19.57 -13.13 -20.50
C ARG A 465 -18.53 -12.71 -21.54
N ALA A 466 -18.92 -11.76 -22.39
CA ALA A 466 -18.01 -11.15 -23.34
C ALA A 466 -17.11 -10.14 -22.61
N THR A 467 -15.81 -10.21 -22.87
CA THR A 467 -14.83 -9.23 -22.39
C THR A 467 -14.15 -8.56 -23.59
N PRO A 468 -13.49 -7.40 -23.44
CA PRO A 468 -12.76 -6.75 -24.52
C PRO A 468 -11.76 -7.68 -25.23
N GLU A 469 -11.18 -8.63 -24.49
CA GLU A 469 -10.22 -9.61 -25.01
C GLU A 469 -10.89 -10.85 -25.64
N HIS A 470 -12.09 -11.16 -25.18
CA HIS A 470 -12.85 -12.34 -25.57
C HIS A 470 -14.30 -11.94 -25.89
N PRO A 471 -14.55 -11.32 -27.05
CA PRO A 471 -15.87 -10.77 -27.41
C PRO A 471 -16.95 -11.84 -27.57
N SER A 472 -16.57 -13.10 -27.83
CA SER A 472 -17.47 -14.25 -27.88
C SER A 472 -17.53 -15.05 -26.57
N GLY A 473 -16.95 -14.50 -25.50
CA GLY A 473 -16.73 -15.21 -24.24
C GLY A 473 -15.69 -16.32 -24.36
N ARG A 474 -15.51 -17.08 -23.28
CA ARG A 474 -14.49 -18.14 -23.14
C ARG A 474 -15.08 -19.55 -23.14
N LEU A 475 -16.40 -19.70 -23.18
CA LEU A 475 -17.09 -20.99 -23.18
C LEU A 475 -16.68 -21.88 -24.38
N ALA A 476 -16.50 -21.31 -25.57
CA ALA A 476 -16.05 -22.08 -26.74
C ALA A 476 -14.62 -22.64 -26.59
N SER A 477 -13.76 -21.93 -25.85
CA SER A 477 -12.42 -22.43 -25.49
C SER A 477 -12.52 -23.58 -24.49
N PHE A 478 -13.39 -23.44 -23.47
CA PHE A 478 -13.68 -24.52 -22.52
C PHE A 478 -14.17 -25.79 -23.22
N MET A 479 -15.12 -25.69 -24.15
CA MET A 479 -15.66 -26.85 -24.88
C MET A 479 -14.59 -27.56 -25.74
N ARG A 480 -13.60 -26.81 -26.27
CA ARG A 480 -12.45 -27.40 -26.96
C ARG A 480 -11.57 -28.22 -26.02
N LEU A 481 -11.39 -27.79 -24.77
CA LEU A 481 -10.68 -28.55 -23.74
C LEU A 481 -11.43 -29.84 -23.37
N MET A 482 -12.75 -29.75 -23.17
CA MET A 482 -13.59 -30.94 -22.91
C MET A 482 -13.53 -31.95 -24.06
N ARG A 483 -13.57 -31.47 -25.31
CA ARG A 483 -13.41 -32.31 -26.50
C ARG A 483 -12.06 -33.03 -26.51
N ARG A 484 -10.99 -32.36 -26.08
CA ARG A 484 -9.64 -32.96 -25.99
C ARG A 484 -9.61 -34.09 -24.96
N SER A 485 -10.20 -33.89 -23.78
CA SER A 485 -10.36 -34.94 -22.77
C SER A 485 -11.17 -36.12 -23.30
N ALA A 486 -12.31 -35.87 -23.94
CA ALA A 486 -13.16 -36.92 -24.49
C ALA A 486 -12.47 -37.74 -25.58
N TYR A 487 -11.73 -37.09 -26.48
CA TYR A 487 -10.98 -37.76 -27.54
C TYR A 487 -9.92 -38.71 -26.96
N GLU A 488 -9.18 -38.27 -25.95
CA GLU A 488 -8.15 -39.11 -25.32
C GLU A 488 -8.76 -40.30 -24.56
N ILE A 489 -9.93 -40.13 -23.92
CA ILE A 489 -10.66 -41.25 -23.30
C ILE A 489 -11.02 -42.32 -24.34
N LEU A 490 -11.54 -41.90 -25.50
CA LEU A 490 -11.88 -42.82 -26.60
C LEU A 490 -10.65 -43.54 -27.13
N ARG A 491 -9.53 -42.83 -27.28
CA ARG A 491 -8.26 -43.41 -27.71
C ARG A 491 -7.78 -44.50 -26.76
N VAL A 492 -7.76 -44.24 -25.45
CA VAL A 492 -7.36 -45.23 -24.43
C VAL A 492 -8.29 -46.45 -24.44
N GLN A 493 -9.59 -46.25 -24.65
CA GLN A 493 -10.56 -47.35 -24.79
C GLN A 493 -10.31 -48.20 -26.03
N GLN A 494 -9.98 -47.59 -27.17
CA GLN A 494 -9.65 -48.29 -28.41
C GLN A 494 -8.35 -49.10 -28.28
N GLU A 495 -7.30 -48.52 -27.71
CA GLU A 495 -6.03 -49.20 -27.45
C GLU A 495 -6.24 -50.40 -26.50
N SER A 496 -7.07 -50.25 -25.46
CA SER A 496 -7.44 -51.34 -24.53
C SER A 496 -8.28 -52.45 -25.18
N GLN A 497 -9.03 -52.15 -26.24
CA GLN A 497 -9.82 -53.13 -26.99
C GLN A 497 -8.97 -53.88 -28.03
N ALA A 498 -7.96 -53.24 -28.61
CA ALA A 498 -7.04 -53.85 -29.57
C ALA A 498 -6.10 -54.90 -28.94
N ASP A 499 -5.81 -54.79 -27.64
CA ASP A 499 -4.98 -55.75 -26.87
C ASP A 499 -5.74 -56.99 -26.37
N LYS A 500 -7.05 -57.15 -26.67
CA LYS A 500 -7.77 -58.41 -26.41
C LYS A 500 -7.52 -59.40 -27.56
N PRO A 501 -7.06 -60.64 -27.30
CA PRO A 501 -6.93 -61.64 -28.35
C PRO A 501 -8.31 -61.93 -28.97
N PRO A 502 -8.38 -62.25 -30.28
CA PRO A 502 -9.65 -62.63 -30.89
C PRO A 502 -10.17 -63.88 -30.17
N VAL A 503 -11.40 -63.81 -29.68
CA VAL A 503 -12.13 -64.98 -29.22
C VAL A 503 -12.23 -65.91 -30.43
N LEU A 504 -11.42 -66.97 -30.43
CA LEU A 504 -11.55 -68.07 -31.38
C LEU A 504 -12.98 -68.59 -31.26
N ALA A 505 -13.76 -68.42 -32.32
CA ALA A 505 -15.06 -69.03 -32.43
C ALA A 505 -14.90 -70.54 -32.24
N ASP A 506 -15.58 -71.09 -31.23
CA ASP A 506 -15.69 -72.53 -31.02
C ASP A 506 -16.17 -73.17 -32.32
N THR A 507 -15.28 -73.95 -32.92
CA THR A 507 -15.63 -74.85 -34.02
C THR A 507 -16.50 -75.94 -33.43
N VAL A 508 -17.80 -75.86 -33.77
CA VAL A 508 -18.78 -76.90 -33.46
C VAL A 508 -18.27 -78.24 -33.99
N THR A 509 -17.85 -79.08 -33.05
CA THR A 509 -17.57 -80.50 -33.23
C THR A 509 -18.91 -81.21 -33.42
N LEU A 510 -19.32 -81.41 -34.67
CA LEU A 510 -20.35 -82.37 -35.03
C LEU A 510 -19.75 -83.78 -34.95
N THR A 511 -19.95 -84.45 -33.81
CA THR A 511 -19.77 -85.90 -33.67
C THR A 511 -20.94 -86.51 -32.92
N SER A 512 -21.63 -87.44 -33.59
CA SER A 512 -22.55 -88.49 -33.09
C SER A 512 -23.85 -88.03 -32.41
N GLY A 513 -25.04 -88.56 -32.65
CA GLY A 513 -25.43 -89.81 -33.28
C GLY A 513 -26.48 -90.52 -32.40
N ILE A 514 -27.66 -90.79 -32.98
CA ILE A 514 -28.61 -91.86 -32.65
C ILE A 514 -29.54 -91.65 -31.44
N ALA A 515 -30.83 -91.42 -31.74
CA ALA A 515 -31.93 -92.35 -31.48
C ALA A 515 -33.09 -92.06 -32.44
#